data_AF-A0A0C1ZXJ6-F1
#
_entry.id   AF-A0A0C1ZXJ6-F1
#
_cell.length_a   1.000
_cell.length_b   1.000
_cell.length_c   1.000
_cell.angle_alpha   90.00
_cell.angle_beta   90.00
_cell.angle_gamma   90.00
#
_symmetry.space_group_name_H-M   'P 1'
#
loop_
_entity.id
_entity.type
_entity.pdbx_description
1 polymer ?
#
loop_
_entity_poly.entity_id
_entity_poly.type
_entity_poly.pdbx_seq_one_letter_code
_entity_poly.pdbx_strand_id
1 'polypeptide(L)'
;MLVVEDTECGPFAYDYRGACYCEDGFDGDDPYGAGCSPLMTFRVTDDCDDGSHVSWKLFSDARDWTWPSGSAEYRTPGLGYDGLETILCDVDEWICFGAQTDSGLSYGVGIDFSEDCDDCCYPCESREVDLGYLTCN
;
A
#
# COMPACT_ATOMS: atom_id res chain seq x y z
N MET A 1 26.13 -35.59 18.63
CA MET A 1 25.85 -34.14 18.55
C MET A 1 25.12 -33.95 17.24
N LEU A 2 23.79 -33.84 17.29
CA LEU A 2 23.00 -33.48 16.10
C LEU A 2 23.30 -32.00 15.87
N VAL A 3 23.91 -31.69 14.72
CA VAL A 3 24.01 -30.32 14.24
C VAL A 3 22.60 -30.00 13.76
N VAL A 4 21.89 -29.14 14.49
CA VAL A 4 20.72 -28.48 13.88
C VAL A 4 21.33 -27.55 12.83
N GLU A 5 20.97 -27.75 11.57
CA GLU A 5 21.33 -26.77 10.55
C GLU A 5 20.57 -25.50 10.90
N ASP A 6 21.29 -24.41 11.17
CA ASP A 6 20.67 -23.12 11.46
C ASP A 6 19.76 -22.78 10.28
N THR A 7 18.49 -22.50 10.54
CA THR A 7 17.54 -22.18 9.48
C THR A 7 17.90 -20.81 8.94
N GLU A 8 18.39 -20.75 7.69
CA GLU A 8 18.73 -19.49 7.03
C GLU A 8 17.43 -18.82 6.55
N CYS A 9 16.95 -17.85 7.33
CA CYS A 9 15.78 -17.05 6.98
C CYS A 9 16.14 -15.89 6.04
N GLY A 10 15.16 -15.49 5.24
CA GLY A 10 15.25 -14.36 4.34
C GLY A 10 15.35 -13.01 5.04
N PRO A 11 15.51 -11.92 4.27
CA PRO A 11 15.45 -10.57 4.83
C PRO A 11 14.10 -10.33 5.53
N PHE A 12 14.11 -9.55 6.62
CA PHE A 12 12.92 -9.21 7.42
C PHE A 12 12.20 -10.41 8.05
N ALA A 13 12.91 -11.53 8.21
CA ALA A 13 12.43 -12.71 8.89
C ALA A 13 13.41 -13.17 9.98
N TYR A 14 12.89 -13.82 11.01
CA TYR A 14 13.67 -14.44 12.08
C TYR A 14 13.38 -15.93 12.21
N ASP A 15 14.40 -16.71 12.57
CA ASP A 15 14.23 -18.13 12.92
C ASP A 15 13.61 -18.25 14.31
N TYR A 16 12.50 -18.98 14.39
CA TYR A 16 11.95 -19.45 15.63
C TYR A 16 11.62 -20.94 15.56
N ARG A 17 12.43 -21.75 16.25
CA ARG A 17 12.28 -23.21 16.36
C ARG A 17 12.43 -23.96 15.03
N GLY A 18 13.30 -23.48 14.13
CA GLY A 18 13.58 -24.11 12.85
C GLY A 18 12.57 -23.76 11.77
N ALA A 19 11.95 -22.59 11.88
CA ALA A 19 10.99 -22.04 10.93
C ALA A 19 11.12 -20.52 10.88
N CYS A 20 10.91 -19.95 9.70
CA CYS A 20 11.01 -18.50 9.48
C CYS A 20 9.68 -17.80 9.72
N TYR A 21 9.76 -16.64 10.38
CA TYR A 21 8.61 -15.78 10.69
C TYR A 21 8.95 -14.33 10.35
N CYS A 22 7.97 -13.58 9.82
CA CYS A 22 8.16 -12.16 9.50
C CYS A 22 8.29 -11.29 10.75
N GLU A 23 9.15 -10.29 10.66
CA GLU A 23 9.20 -9.17 11.59
C GLU A 23 7.88 -8.39 11.58
N ASP A 24 7.59 -7.68 12.68
CA ASP A 24 6.40 -6.84 12.78
C ASP A 24 6.36 -5.83 11.62
N GLY A 25 5.22 -5.75 10.94
CA GLY A 25 5.04 -4.86 9.79
C GLY A 25 5.50 -5.45 8.45
N PHE A 26 5.83 -6.73 8.41
CA PHE A 26 6.06 -7.50 7.18
C PHE A 26 5.15 -8.73 7.16
N ASP A 27 4.85 -9.25 5.96
CA ASP A 27 4.04 -10.46 5.76
C ASP A 27 4.55 -11.28 4.56
N GLY A 28 4.23 -12.57 4.50
CA GLY A 28 4.65 -13.43 3.39
C GLY A 28 4.71 -14.91 3.73
N ASP A 29 4.62 -15.74 2.69
CA ASP A 29 4.38 -17.18 2.82
C ASP A 29 5.61 -18.06 2.55
N ASP A 30 6.82 -17.53 2.30
CA ASP A 30 7.92 -18.36 1.78
C ASP A 30 8.70 -19.14 2.86
N PRO A 31 8.63 -20.49 2.87
CA PRO A 31 9.44 -21.33 3.76
C PRO A 31 10.91 -21.48 3.31
N TYR A 32 11.34 -20.89 2.18
CA TYR A 32 12.70 -21.04 1.62
C TYR A 32 13.54 -19.74 1.59
N GLY A 33 13.12 -18.68 2.29
CA GLY A 33 13.97 -17.53 2.60
C GLY A 33 13.99 -16.38 1.58
N ALA A 34 13.07 -16.34 0.62
CA ALA A 34 12.80 -15.12 -0.16
C ALA A 34 11.76 -14.21 0.52
N GLY A 35 10.97 -14.74 1.47
CA GLY A 35 9.70 -14.16 1.92
C GLY A 35 9.73 -13.44 3.25
N CYS A 36 9.58 -12.12 3.15
CA CYS A 36 8.73 -11.24 3.95
C CYS A 36 8.70 -9.90 3.21
N SER A 37 7.51 -9.39 2.89
CA SER A 37 7.29 -8.16 2.15
C SER A 37 6.74 -7.07 3.08
N PRO A 38 7.10 -5.79 2.89
CA PRO A 38 6.60 -4.72 3.74
C PRO A 38 5.08 -4.56 3.67
N LEU A 39 4.46 -4.33 4.83
CA LEU A 39 3.08 -3.87 4.93
C LEU A 39 3.04 -2.34 4.98
N MET A 40 2.37 -1.74 4.02
CA MET A 40 2.09 -0.29 4.02
C MET A 40 0.62 -0.04 4.33
N THR A 41 0.34 0.84 5.29
CA THR A 41 -1.01 1.33 5.56
C THR A 41 -1.16 2.74 4.99
N PHE A 42 -2.19 2.98 4.20
CA PHE A 42 -2.51 4.29 3.65
C PHE A 42 -3.74 4.86 4.35
N ARG A 43 -3.60 6.09 4.85
CA ARG A 43 -4.70 6.90 5.38
C ARG A 43 -5.10 7.95 4.36
N VAL A 44 -6.40 8.06 4.09
CA VAL A 44 -6.98 9.08 3.22
C VAL A 44 -8.21 9.69 3.89
N THR A 45 -8.35 11.01 3.81
CA THR A 45 -9.52 11.71 4.36
C THR A 45 -10.19 12.53 3.27
N ASP A 46 -11.48 12.29 3.09
CA ASP A 46 -12.32 13.10 2.22
C ASP A 46 -12.69 14.41 2.93
N ASP A 47 -12.23 15.54 2.41
CA ASP A 47 -12.57 16.88 2.94
C ASP A 47 -13.29 17.72 1.88
N CYS A 48 -13.76 17.08 0.80
CA CYS A 48 -14.51 17.74 -0.24
C CYS A 48 -16.02 17.57 0.02
N ASP A 49 -16.66 18.62 0.53
CA ASP A 49 -18.12 18.62 0.80
C ASP A 49 -18.93 18.83 -0.50
N ASP A 50 -18.77 17.92 -1.46
CA ASP A 50 -19.53 17.89 -2.73
C ASP A 50 -20.72 16.92 -2.70
N GLY A 51 -20.92 16.22 -1.58
CA GLY A 51 -21.98 15.23 -1.37
C GLY A 51 -21.71 13.87 -2.00
N SER A 52 -20.48 13.63 -2.48
CA SER A 52 -20.02 12.37 -3.05
C SER A 52 -18.91 11.75 -2.20
N HIS A 53 -18.50 10.53 -2.56
CA HIS A 53 -17.31 9.90 -2.02
C HIS A 53 -16.15 10.10 -2.98
N VAL A 54 -14.93 9.93 -2.48
CA VAL A 54 -13.75 9.79 -3.32
C VAL A 54 -13.44 8.31 -3.55
N SER A 55 -13.42 7.92 -4.83
CA SER A 55 -12.85 6.65 -5.29
C SER A 55 -11.32 6.78 -5.36
N TRP A 56 -10.59 5.76 -4.93
CA TRP A 56 -9.13 5.79 -4.97
C TRP A 56 -8.48 4.43 -5.15
N LYS A 57 -7.23 4.44 -5.63
CA LYS A 57 -6.40 3.28 -5.92
C LYS A 57 -4.94 3.57 -5.55
N LEU A 58 -4.17 2.49 -5.47
CA LEU A 58 -2.72 2.52 -5.38
C LEU A 58 -2.14 1.78 -6.58
N PHE A 59 -1.05 2.30 -7.12
CA PHE A 59 -0.40 1.78 -8.32
C PHE A 59 1.05 1.46 -8.03
N SER A 60 1.52 0.36 -8.59
CA SER A 60 2.93 0.03 -8.64
C SER A 60 3.62 0.81 -9.77
N ASP A 61 4.84 1.30 -9.53
CA ASP A 61 5.72 1.80 -10.59
C ASP A 61 6.58 0.69 -11.24
N ALA A 62 6.73 -0.46 -10.57
CA ALA A 62 7.69 -1.50 -10.92
C ALA A 62 7.04 -2.70 -11.62
N ARG A 63 5.73 -2.89 -11.48
CA ARG A 63 4.96 -4.00 -12.05
C ARG A 63 3.56 -3.55 -12.47
N ASP A 64 2.93 -4.33 -13.35
CA ASP A 64 1.54 -4.10 -13.77
C ASP A 64 0.57 -4.56 -12.67
N TRP A 65 0.53 -3.79 -11.57
CA TRP A 65 -0.24 -4.10 -10.39
C TRP A 65 -0.93 -2.87 -9.82
N THR A 66 -2.14 -3.08 -9.30
CA THR A 66 -2.99 -2.03 -8.73
C THR A 66 -3.78 -2.61 -7.57
N TRP A 67 -3.89 -1.85 -6.49
CA TRP A 67 -4.73 -2.17 -5.34
C TRP A 67 -6.04 -1.36 -5.36
N PRO A 68 -7.17 -1.96 -4.96
CA PRO A 68 -7.30 -3.33 -4.42
C PRO A 68 -7.24 -4.43 -5.49
N SER A 69 -7.56 -4.12 -6.74
CA SER A 69 -7.29 -4.94 -7.92
C SER A 69 -7.56 -4.10 -9.18
N GLY A 70 -7.10 -4.53 -10.36
CA GLY A 70 -7.14 -3.72 -11.58
C GLY A 70 -8.45 -3.00 -11.92
N SER A 71 -9.62 -3.59 -11.62
CA SER A 71 -10.93 -2.94 -11.86
C SER A 71 -11.67 -2.49 -10.60
N ALA A 72 -11.10 -2.72 -9.41
CA ALA A 72 -11.72 -2.36 -8.15
C ALA A 72 -11.12 -1.08 -7.59
N GLU A 73 -11.86 -0.41 -6.72
CA GLU A 73 -11.50 0.88 -6.14
C GLU A 73 -11.85 0.86 -4.66
N TYR A 74 -11.03 1.51 -3.85
CA TYR A 74 -11.40 1.88 -2.50
C TYR A 74 -12.34 3.09 -2.54
N ARG A 75 -13.11 3.28 -1.47
CA ARG A 75 -13.98 4.45 -1.30
C ARG A 75 -13.75 5.07 0.06
N THR A 76 -13.74 6.40 0.12
CA THR A 76 -13.70 7.10 1.41
C THR A 76 -14.95 6.77 2.23
N PRO A 77 -14.82 6.60 3.56
CA PRO A 77 -15.94 6.21 4.42
C PRO A 77 -16.99 7.32 4.60
N GLY A 78 -16.66 8.55 4.18
CA GLY A 78 -17.51 9.74 4.22
C GLY A 78 -16.72 10.98 4.60
N LEU A 79 -17.36 12.15 4.46
CA LEU A 79 -16.74 13.46 4.73
C LEU A 79 -16.13 13.54 6.15
N GLY A 80 -14.86 13.89 6.22
CA GLY A 80 -14.08 14.09 7.44
C GLY A 80 -13.68 12.81 8.17
N TYR A 81 -13.90 11.62 7.58
CA TYR A 81 -13.53 10.34 8.18
C TYR A 81 -12.34 9.70 7.45
N ASP A 82 -11.43 9.13 8.24
CA ASP A 82 -10.24 8.44 7.74
C ASP A 82 -10.60 7.08 7.16
N GLY A 83 -10.30 6.89 5.87
CA GLY A 83 -10.18 5.57 5.25
C GLY A 83 -8.78 5.01 5.48
N LEU A 84 -8.67 3.73 5.81
CA LEU A 84 -7.41 3.04 6.05
C LEU A 84 -7.36 1.75 5.24
N GLU A 85 -6.32 1.58 4.43
CA GLU A 85 -6.09 0.34 3.68
C GLU A 85 -4.65 -0.11 3.82
N THR A 86 -4.45 -1.41 4.04
CA THR A 86 -3.12 -2.01 4.16
C THR A 86 -2.83 -2.87 2.94
N ILE A 87 -1.66 -2.67 2.34
CA ILE A 87 -1.18 -3.43 1.19
C ILE A 87 0.13 -4.14 1.50
N LEU A 88 0.38 -5.22 0.78
CA LEU A 88 1.68 -5.86 0.66
C LEU A 88 2.35 -5.39 -0.63
N CYS A 89 3.56 -4.86 -0.55
CA CYS A 89 4.34 -4.38 -1.69
C CYS A 89 5.72 -5.05 -1.78
N ASP A 90 6.39 -4.90 -2.90
CA ASP A 90 7.73 -5.47 -3.11
C ASP A 90 8.81 -4.43 -2.77
N VAL A 91 9.93 -4.90 -2.21
CA VAL A 91 11.07 -4.02 -1.93
C VAL A 91 11.56 -3.37 -3.24
N ASP A 92 11.97 -2.10 -3.16
CA ASP A 92 12.37 -1.26 -4.29
C ASP A 92 11.22 -0.82 -5.24
N GLU A 93 9.97 -1.17 -4.93
CA GLU A 93 8.76 -0.64 -5.58
C GLU A 93 8.36 0.74 -5.02
N TRP A 94 7.83 1.62 -5.87
CA TRP A 94 7.11 2.82 -5.45
C TRP A 94 5.61 2.62 -5.61
N ILE A 95 4.87 3.10 -4.62
CA ILE A 95 3.42 3.01 -4.54
C ILE A 95 2.84 4.40 -4.76
N CYS A 96 2.16 4.58 -5.88
CA CYS A 96 1.59 5.85 -6.30
C CYS A 96 0.10 5.93 -5.98
N PHE A 97 -0.33 7.02 -5.37
CA PHE A 97 -1.72 7.29 -5.03
C PHE A 97 -2.44 8.02 -6.16
N GLY A 98 -3.63 7.54 -6.51
CA GLY A 98 -4.52 8.18 -7.46
C GLY A 98 -5.99 8.09 -7.04
N ALA A 99 -6.74 9.16 -7.22
CA ALA A 99 -8.12 9.23 -6.79
C ALA A 99 -8.98 10.14 -7.67
N GLN A 100 -10.30 10.00 -7.54
CA GLN A 100 -11.28 10.84 -8.23
C GLN A 100 -12.61 10.91 -7.46
N THR A 101 -13.22 12.09 -7.40
CA THR A 101 -14.62 12.29 -6.97
C THR A 101 -15.61 11.88 -8.07
N ASP A 102 -16.87 11.57 -7.74
CA ASP A 102 -17.92 11.35 -8.75
C ASP A 102 -18.15 12.57 -9.67
N SER A 103 -17.78 13.78 -9.22
CA SER A 103 -17.87 15.02 -10.00
C SER A 103 -16.73 15.20 -11.02
N GLY A 104 -15.73 14.30 -11.01
CA GLY A 104 -14.60 14.28 -11.95
C GLY A 104 -13.35 15.02 -11.50
N LEU A 105 -13.32 15.56 -10.28
CA LEU A 105 -12.09 16.09 -9.67
C LEU A 105 -11.12 14.95 -9.38
N SER A 106 -9.88 15.05 -9.88
CA SER A 106 -8.83 14.04 -9.74
C SER A 106 -7.76 14.47 -8.74
N TYR A 107 -7.14 13.49 -8.07
CA TYR A 107 -6.02 13.69 -7.15
C TYR A 107 -4.87 12.73 -7.45
N GLY A 108 -3.65 13.12 -7.10
CA GLY A 108 -2.44 12.34 -7.34
C GLY A 108 -2.27 12.02 -8.83
N VAL A 109 -2.00 10.76 -9.15
CA VAL A 109 -1.89 10.26 -10.54
C VAL A 109 -3.24 10.02 -11.24
N GLY A 110 -4.36 10.37 -10.59
CA GLY A 110 -5.71 10.09 -11.06
C GLY A 110 -6.12 8.61 -10.90
N ILE A 111 -7.42 8.35 -11.01
CA ILE A 111 -8.00 7.00 -10.77
C ILE A 111 -7.58 5.94 -11.80
N ASP A 112 -6.98 6.37 -12.92
CA ASP A 112 -6.53 5.53 -14.03
C ASP A 112 -5.01 5.65 -14.29
N PHE A 113 -4.25 6.24 -13.36
CA PHE A 113 -2.80 6.47 -13.52
C PHE A 113 -2.46 7.30 -14.77
N SER A 114 -3.27 8.32 -15.05
CA SER A 114 -3.18 9.16 -16.26
C SER A 114 -2.57 10.53 -16.05
N GLU A 115 -2.48 10.98 -14.79
CA GLU A 115 -1.99 12.32 -14.45
C GLU A 115 -0.53 12.26 -13.97
N ASP A 116 0.26 13.27 -14.35
CA ASP A 116 1.61 13.45 -13.84
C ASP A 116 1.56 14.01 -12.42
N CYS A 117 2.37 13.47 -11.52
CA CYS A 117 2.45 13.94 -10.14
C CYS A 117 3.80 13.58 -9.50
N ASP A 118 4.49 14.60 -8.97
CA ASP A 118 5.87 14.47 -8.48
C ASP A 118 5.96 13.92 -7.05
N ASP A 119 4.95 14.17 -6.20
CA ASP A 119 4.99 13.94 -4.75
C ASP A 119 3.88 13.00 -4.23
N CYS A 120 3.30 12.14 -5.07
CA CYS A 120 2.25 11.18 -4.69
C CYS A 120 2.68 9.72 -4.76
N CYS A 121 3.97 9.46 -4.98
CA CYS A 121 4.54 8.12 -4.97
C CYS A 121 5.43 7.93 -3.74
N TYR A 122 5.31 6.77 -3.11
CA TYR A 122 5.94 6.47 -1.82
C TYR A 122 6.77 5.19 -1.94
N PRO A 123 8.00 5.15 -1.43
CA PRO A 123 8.79 3.93 -1.45
C PRO A 123 8.11 2.85 -0.61
N CYS A 124 8.16 1.60 -1.08
CA CYS A 124 7.67 0.44 -0.33
C CYS A 124 8.51 0.20 0.93
N GLU A 125 7.93 0.51 2.08
CA GLU A 125 8.53 0.29 3.39
C GLU A 125 7.45 0.08 4.45
N SER A 126 7.78 -0.60 5.55
CA SER A 126 6.80 -0.87 6.61
C SER A 126 6.44 0.41 7.37
N ARG A 127 5.32 1.03 7.02
CA ARG A 127 4.85 2.28 7.64
C ARG A 127 3.38 2.58 7.35
N GLU A 128 2.87 3.58 8.07
CA GLU A 128 1.67 4.30 7.69
C GLU A 128 2.04 5.54 6.84
N VAL A 129 1.31 5.76 5.74
CA VAL A 129 1.38 6.94 4.89
C VAL A 129 0.08 7.71 5.04
N ASP A 130 0.19 8.98 5.46
CA ASP A 130 -0.92 9.91 5.47
C ASP A 130 -0.97 10.68 4.15
N LEU A 131 -1.99 10.42 3.35
CA LEU A 131 -2.24 11.08 2.07
C LEU A 131 -2.88 12.47 2.25
N GLY A 132 -3.26 12.81 3.49
CA GLY A 132 -3.86 14.09 3.84
C GLY A 132 -5.33 14.22 3.48
N TYR A 133 -5.77 15.47 3.40
CA TYR A 133 -7.15 15.85 3.16
C TYR A 133 -7.38 16.13 1.67
N LEU A 134 -8.31 15.41 1.07
CA LEU A 134 -8.73 15.61 -0.32
C LEU A 134 -9.76 16.75 -0.38
N THR A 135 -9.32 17.95 -0.73
CA THR A 135 -10.16 19.15 -0.79
C THR A 135 -10.67 19.44 -2.20
N CYS A 136 -11.78 20.14 -2.37
CA CYS A 136 -12.39 20.43 -3.68
C CYS A 136 -11.63 21.42 -4.62
N ASN A 137 -10.34 21.70 -4.41
CA ASN A 137 -9.61 22.82 -5.05
C ASN A 137 -8.52 22.37 -6.01
#